data_AF-A0A814JSQ9-F1
#
_entry.id   AF-A0A814JSQ9-F1
#
_cell.length_a   1.000
_cell.length_b   1.000
_cell.length_c   1.000
_cell.angle_alpha   90.00
_cell.angle_beta   90.00
_cell.angle_gamma   90.00
#
_symmetry.space_group_name_H-M   'P 1'
#
loop_
_entity.id
_entity.type
_entity.pdbx_description
1 polymer ?
#
loop_
_entity_poly.entity_id
_entity_poly.type
_entity_poly.pdbx_seq_one_letter_code
_entity_poly.pdbx_strand_id
1 'polypeptide(L)'
;MLVNFCTAKFQPIFECSQMQLDGYHAENLAKDFSQNHGFLADSLQRPPIDIYIRFPLNIDIKHIYLGPSIGHHRSTLIEFCVNHQMIDEKTSWLVDSSTKSNRVNLKQLSFHRIAQILNENENTQRIEIYDHETEQSNSNVFTYRFSANTHLINCSTIKLTIKRAWRVSSCALKYLQIWGSLSNSIPTQFKTKLEQILFPTPAKPLEINETTCTKTSEEIPSDFLDALTSDLMLIPMLLPSGHIIDQTTLEKCIAEDTRWCRLPRDPFTLKSFTEVTQPVVAQQLKMRIDQFLSEHQNDPKYRQYDMFKFNFNIEEDPDNQNTKLDEDEQFSALNQDFGYIRIDDLPNESDEDTEKMRQRFESYRSDLVPNVYEGGFKTWECSYDLVDYLQSINDNLRDRKTVIELGCGSGLPGTALNKSGEFQVDFQDFNREVIEQTGKQLKKDKRSYNNRMFFGDWGDLVNIIPAHYYDVILTSETIYNTGNYTKLVKLFNHALKSNGVIYLAAKVYYFGVQGGVRQFEEFIAKTGLFKTRVVRVIDANVKREILEMTRSEH
;
A
#
# COMPACT_ATOMS: atom_id res chain seq x y z
N MET A 1 1.87 27.78 -10.55
CA MET A 1 1.71 26.42 -10.01
C MET A 1 0.59 26.45 -8.98
N LEU A 2 -0.40 25.56 -9.09
CA LEU A 2 -1.46 25.40 -8.10
C LEU A 2 -1.01 24.38 -7.05
N VAL A 3 -1.19 24.69 -5.77
CA VAL A 3 -0.76 23.83 -4.67
C VAL A 3 -1.90 23.70 -3.65
N ASN A 4 -2.04 22.51 -3.08
CA ASN A 4 -2.95 22.29 -1.95
C ASN A 4 -2.33 22.78 -0.64
N PHE A 5 -2.93 23.84 -0.06
CA PHE A 5 -2.50 24.42 1.21
C PHE A 5 -3.04 23.68 2.44
N CYS A 6 -3.99 22.75 2.27
CA CYS A 6 -4.41 21.78 3.29
C CYS A 6 -3.54 20.52 3.27
N THR A 7 -2.23 20.67 3.46
CA THR A 7 -1.29 19.54 3.56
C THR A 7 -0.34 19.73 4.73
N ALA A 8 0.21 18.62 5.25
CA ALA A 8 1.18 18.64 6.33
C ALA A 8 2.41 19.52 6.03
N LYS A 9 2.78 19.68 4.75
CA LYS A 9 3.90 20.53 4.30
C LYS A 9 3.74 22.00 4.70
N PHE A 10 2.52 22.52 4.68
CA PHE A 10 2.23 23.91 5.05
C PHE A 10 1.80 24.08 6.51
N GLN A 11 1.60 22.98 7.23
CA GLN A 11 1.13 22.96 8.62
C GLN A 11 0.00 23.98 8.91
N PRO A 12 -1.11 23.98 8.15
CA PRO A 12 -2.26 24.83 8.44
C PRO A 12 -2.83 24.51 9.83
N ILE A 13 -3.36 25.53 10.51
CA ILE A 13 -3.96 25.38 11.83
C ILE A 13 -5.47 25.24 11.67
N PHE A 14 -6.06 24.21 12.29
CA PHE A 14 -7.50 23.98 12.34
C PHE A 14 -8.04 24.28 13.72
N GLU A 15 -9.08 25.12 13.80
CA GLU A 15 -9.79 25.40 15.04
C GLU A 15 -11.29 25.18 14.83
N CYS A 16 -11.95 24.46 15.74
CA CYS A 16 -13.39 24.22 15.70
C CYS A 16 -14.08 25.00 16.83
N SER A 17 -15.23 25.61 16.54
CA SER A 17 -15.99 26.36 17.55
C SER A 17 -16.74 25.47 18.55
N GLN A 18 -16.89 24.18 18.27
CA GLN A 18 -17.67 23.23 19.05
C GLN A 18 -16.89 21.95 19.36
N MET A 19 -17.42 21.16 20.30
CA MET A 19 -16.88 19.85 20.69
C MET A 19 -16.92 18.86 19.53
N GLN A 20 -15.84 18.09 19.41
CA GLN A 20 -15.58 17.18 18.29
C GLN A 20 -15.62 15.75 18.81
N LEU A 21 -16.05 14.81 17.98
CA LEU A 21 -16.00 13.40 18.34
C LEU A 21 -14.55 12.92 18.39
N ASP A 22 -14.22 12.07 19.37
CA ASP A 22 -12.86 11.55 19.55
C ASP A 22 -12.36 10.87 18.27
N GLY A 23 -11.16 11.27 17.83
CA GLY A 23 -10.56 10.77 16.58
C GLY A 23 -11.06 11.44 15.30
N TYR A 24 -12.05 12.35 15.38
CA TYR A 24 -12.62 13.09 14.24
C TYR A 24 -12.41 14.61 14.36
N HIS A 25 -11.21 15.01 14.79
CA HIS A 25 -10.84 16.41 14.91
C HIS A 25 -10.67 17.10 13.56
N ALA A 26 -10.89 18.42 13.52
CA ALA A 26 -10.82 19.25 12.32
C ALA A 26 -9.44 19.18 11.63
N GLU A 27 -8.37 18.92 12.38
CA GLU A 27 -7.01 18.69 11.86
C GLU A 27 -6.94 17.51 10.89
N ASN A 28 -7.83 16.52 11.01
CA ASN A 28 -7.89 15.41 10.06
C ASN A 28 -8.23 15.87 8.64
N LEU A 29 -8.88 17.03 8.47
CA LEU A 29 -9.24 17.55 7.16
C LEU A 29 -8.02 17.88 6.28
N ALA A 30 -6.85 18.14 6.87
CA ALA A 30 -5.58 18.33 6.15
C ALA A 30 -4.69 17.08 6.04
N LYS A 31 -5.14 15.93 6.59
CA LYS A 31 -4.42 14.66 6.44
C LYS A 31 -4.66 14.08 5.05
N ASP A 32 -3.64 13.43 4.52
CA ASP A 32 -3.74 12.65 3.29
C ASP A 32 -4.84 11.58 3.42
N PHE A 33 -5.48 11.24 2.30
CA PHE A 33 -6.68 10.40 2.28
C PHE A 33 -6.53 9.06 3.03
N SER A 34 -5.31 8.53 3.14
CA SER A 34 -4.97 7.29 3.86
C SER A 34 -5.09 7.39 5.38
N GLN A 35 -4.96 8.59 5.97
CA GLN A 35 -5.04 8.86 7.41
C GLN A 35 -6.24 9.75 7.78
N ASN A 36 -7.11 10.04 6.80
CA ASN A 36 -8.18 11.01 6.95
C ASN A 36 -9.46 10.35 7.48
N HIS A 37 -9.59 10.31 8.81
CA HIS A 37 -10.85 9.95 9.47
C HIS A 37 -11.95 11.00 9.23
N GLY A 38 -11.60 12.18 8.73
CA GLY A 38 -12.49 13.31 8.55
C GLY A 38 -12.81 14.02 9.85
N PHE A 39 -13.80 14.91 9.76
CA PHE A 39 -14.35 15.70 10.84
C PHE A 39 -15.78 15.27 11.15
N LEU A 40 -16.07 15.01 12.42
CA LEU A 40 -17.39 14.77 12.97
C LEU A 40 -17.56 15.61 14.23
N ALA A 41 -18.64 16.38 14.26
CA ALA A 41 -19.08 17.01 15.48
C ALA A 41 -19.61 15.97 16.47
N ASP A 42 -19.44 16.24 17.76
CA ASP A 42 -20.10 15.44 18.79
C ASP A 42 -21.62 15.42 18.57
N SER A 43 -22.27 14.29 18.85
CA SER A 43 -23.72 14.08 18.67
C SER A 43 -24.62 15.12 19.35
N LEU A 44 -24.12 15.77 20.41
CA LEU A 44 -24.85 16.82 21.13
C LEU A 44 -24.76 18.20 20.46
N GLN A 45 -23.83 18.39 19.52
CA GLN A 45 -23.58 19.67 18.87
C GLN A 45 -24.50 19.86 17.66
N ARG A 46 -25.33 20.90 17.71
CA ARG A 46 -26.22 21.27 16.61
C ARG A 46 -25.59 22.37 15.74
N PRO A 47 -25.88 22.39 14.42
CA PRO A 47 -25.53 23.52 13.56
C PRO A 47 -26.02 24.86 14.14
N PRO A 48 -25.28 25.97 13.97
CA PRO A 48 -24.09 26.11 13.13
C PRO A 48 -22.79 25.66 13.81
N ILE A 49 -21.90 25.02 13.04
CA ILE A 49 -20.55 24.66 13.49
C ILE A 49 -19.53 25.39 12.61
N ASP A 50 -18.62 26.12 13.25
CA ASP A 50 -17.58 26.90 12.57
C ASP A 50 -16.26 26.16 12.67
N ILE A 51 -15.63 25.94 11.52
CA ILE A 51 -14.27 25.41 11.37
C ILE A 51 -13.43 26.49 10.73
N TYR A 52 -12.36 26.88 11.41
CA TYR A 52 -11.41 27.86 10.93
C TYR A 52 -10.14 27.17 10.45
N ILE A 53 -9.72 27.50 9.24
CA ILE A 53 -8.45 27.06 8.66
C ILE A 53 -7.56 28.28 8.50
N ARG A 54 -6.46 28.34 9.25
CA ARG A 54 -5.48 29.43 9.15
C ARG A 54 -4.26 28.96 8.39
N PHE A 55 -3.84 29.76 7.43
CA PHE A 55 -2.62 29.51 6.65
C PHE A 55 -1.44 30.27 7.26
N PRO A 56 -0.21 29.74 7.13
CA PRO A 56 0.99 30.44 7.57
C PRO A 56 1.32 31.68 6.73
N LEU A 57 0.62 31.91 5.62
CA LEU A 57 0.88 32.97 4.65
C LEU A 57 -0.40 33.27 3.86
N ASN A 58 -0.48 34.45 3.25
CA ASN A 58 -1.61 34.83 2.42
C ASN A 58 -1.61 34.07 1.08
N ILE A 59 -2.74 33.45 0.73
CA ILE A 59 -2.90 32.66 -0.49
C ILE A 59 -3.99 33.23 -1.41
N ASP A 60 -3.82 33.04 -2.70
CA ASP A 60 -4.84 33.29 -3.70
C ASP A 60 -5.56 31.98 -4.02
N ILE A 61 -6.79 31.82 -3.55
CA ILE A 61 -7.57 30.58 -3.67
C ILE A 61 -8.12 30.45 -5.10
N LYS A 62 -8.03 29.24 -5.65
CA LYS A 62 -8.54 28.91 -7.00
C LYS A 62 -9.56 27.80 -6.99
N HIS A 63 -9.33 26.75 -6.21
CA HIS A 63 -10.26 25.63 -6.07
C HIS A 63 -10.44 25.22 -4.62
N ILE A 64 -11.67 24.90 -4.23
CA ILE A 64 -11.95 24.26 -2.95
C ILE A 64 -12.66 22.93 -3.23
N TYR A 65 -12.12 21.84 -2.71
CA TYR A 65 -12.74 20.52 -2.78
C TYR A 65 -13.12 20.07 -1.39
N LEU A 66 -14.35 19.58 -1.22
CA LEU A 66 -14.80 19.03 0.05
C LEU A 66 -15.64 17.77 -0.13
N GLY A 67 -15.53 16.87 0.82
CA GLY A 67 -16.43 15.73 0.99
C GLY A 67 -17.43 16.02 2.12
N PRO A 68 -18.72 16.27 1.86
CA PRO A 68 -19.70 16.72 2.86
C PRO A 68 -20.31 15.60 3.72
N SER A 69 -19.81 14.36 3.60
CA SER A 69 -20.42 13.19 4.23
C SER A 69 -19.41 12.13 4.67
N ILE A 70 -19.63 11.55 5.84
CA ILE A 70 -18.88 10.42 6.40
C ILE A 70 -19.89 9.35 6.81
N GLY A 71 -19.87 8.19 6.14
CA GLY A 71 -20.88 7.15 6.35
C GLY A 71 -22.30 7.70 6.17
N HIS A 72 -23.13 7.58 7.20
CA HIS A 72 -24.50 8.10 7.21
C HIS A 72 -24.62 9.57 7.63
N HIS A 73 -23.55 10.19 8.15
CA HIS A 73 -23.54 11.58 8.56
C HIS A 73 -23.31 12.50 7.37
N ARG A 74 -24.07 13.60 7.29
CA ARG A 74 -24.01 14.48 6.13
C ARG A 74 -24.31 15.94 6.47
N SER A 75 -23.43 16.81 5.99
CA SER A 75 -23.61 18.27 5.97
C SER A 75 -24.31 18.69 4.68
N THR A 76 -25.41 19.43 4.80
CA THR A 76 -26.27 19.80 3.66
C THR A 76 -26.26 21.28 3.33
N LEU A 77 -25.95 22.16 4.29
CA LEU A 77 -25.79 23.59 4.03
C LEU A 77 -24.45 24.03 4.60
N ILE A 78 -23.52 24.40 3.72
CA ILE A 78 -22.16 24.80 4.10
C ILE A 78 -21.91 26.20 3.52
N GLU A 79 -21.44 27.11 4.37
CA GLU A 79 -21.06 28.48 3.99
C GLU A 79 -19.56 28.66 4.11
N PHE A 80 -18.96 29.28 3.11
CA PHE A 80 -17.54 29.61 3.09
C PHE A 80 -17.36 31.12 3.19
N CYS A 81 -16.54 31.54 4.15
CA CYS A 81 -16.08 32.90 4.26
C CYS A 81 -14.55 32.96 4.35
N VAL A 82 -13.97 34.08 3.94
CA VAL A 82 -12.53 34.33 3.95
C VAL A 82 -12.20 35.59 4.71
N ASN A 83 -11.02 35.61 5.32
CA ASN A 83 -10.41 36.78 5.92
C ASN A 83 -9.11 37.12 5.17
N HIS A 84 -8.82 38.41 5.07
CA HIS A 84 -7.69 38.97 4.32
C HIS A 84 -6.67 39.66 5.21
N GLN A 85 -6.59 39.30 6.50
CA GLN A 85 -5.58 39.88 7.38
C GLN A 85 -4.19 39.59 6.80
N MET A 86 -3.39 40.65 6.65
CA MET A 86 -2.01 40.51 6.19
C MET A 86 -1.20 39.72 7.22
N ILE A 87 -0.52 38.68 6.75
CA ILE A 87 0.44 37.93 7.54
C ILE A 87 1.83 38.49 7.25
N ASP A 88 2.52 38.89 8.32
CA ASP A 88 3.88 39.40 8.29
C ASP A 88 4.88 38.35 8.84
N GLU A 89 6.17 38.68 8.80
CA GLU A 89 7.25 37.80 9.26
C GLU A 89 7.14 37.43 10.75
N LYS A 90 6.51 38.28 11.55
CA LYS A 90 6.33 38.09 13.00
C LYS A 90 5.12 37.23 13.34
N THR A 91 4.18 37.05 12.41
CA THR A 91 2.94 36.30 12.60
C THR A 91 2.89 34.99 11.83
N SER A 92 3.81 34.79 10.88
CA SER A 92 3.95 33.54 10.14
C SER A 92 4.76 32.49 10.89
N TRP A 93 4.13 31.35 11.17
CA TRP A 93 4.81 30.18 11.74
C TRP A 93 5.67 29.39 10.75
N LEU A 94 5.71 29.82 9.48
CA LEU A 94 6.68 29.31 8.51
C LEU A 94 8.08 29.89 8.74
N VAL A 95 8.15 31.09 9.34
CA VAL A 95 9.42 31.78 9.64
C VAL A 95 9.87 31.48 11.06
N ASP A 96 8.94 31.55 12.02
CA ASP A 96 9.19 31.29 13.43
C ASP A 96 8.12 30.37 14.01
N SER A 97 8.48 29.11 14.27
CA SER A 97 7.57 28.09 14.81
C SER A 97 6.99 28.45 16.19
N SER A 98 7.60 29.38 16.93
CA SER A 98 7.07 29.85 18.22
C SER A 98 5.75 30.60 18.06
N THR A 99 5.55 31.26 16.91
CA THR A 99 4.34 32.04 16.58
C THR A 99 3.11 31.16 16.33
N LYS A 100 3.30 29.84 16.16
CA LYS A 100 2.21 28.84 16.03
C LYS A 100 1.31 28.82 17.26
N SER A 101 1.87 29.15 18.44
CA SER A 101 1.16 29.18 19.72
C SER A 101 0.36 30.48 19.96
N ASN A 102 0.54 31.50 19.12
CA ASN A 102 -0.18 32.77 19.24
C ASN A 102 -1.67 32.56 18.94
N ARG A 103 -2.48 32.51 20.02
CA ARG A 103 -3.93 32.48 19.94
C ARG A 103 -4.44 33.79 19.34
N VAL A 104 -4.85 33.74 18.07
CA VAL A 104 -5.57 34.85 17.44
C VAL A 104 -7.04 34.72 17.80
N ASN A 105 -7.67 35.82 18.24
CA ASN A 105 -9.09 35.80 18.52
C ASN A 105 -9.91 35.78 17.22
N LEU A 106 -10.18 34.58 16.72
CA LEU A 106 -10.85 34.36 15.44
C LEU A 106 -12.27 34.95 15.37
N LYS A 107 -12.92 35.16 16.52
CA LYS A 107 -14.25 35.75 16.58
C LYS A 107 -14.25 37.26 16.31
N GLN A 108 -13.10 37.93 16.36
CA GLN A 108 -12.96 39.37 16.10
C GLN A 108 -12.53 39.67 14.65
N LEU A 109 -12.22 38.65 13.85
CA LEU A 109 -11.82 38.84 12.45
C LEU A 109 -13.03 39.12 11.55
N SER A 110 -12.84 40.02 10.57
CA SER A 110 -13.83 40.30 9.55
C SER A 110 -13.79 39.25 8.44
N PHE A 111 -14.91 38.57 8.21
CA PHE A 111 -15.04 37.51 7.21
C PHE A 111 -15.99 37.92 6.08
N HIS A 112 -15.56 37.74 4.83
CA HIS A 112 -16.37 37.96 3.64
C HIS A 112 -16.88 36.62 3.11
N ARG A 113 -18.19 36.50 2.87
CA ARG A 113 -18.77 35.26 2.33
C ARG A 113 -18.46 35.12 0.85
N ILE A 114 -17.89 33.99 0.45
CA ILE A 114 -17.48 33.70 -0.92
C ILE A 114 -18.36 32.65 -1.62
N ALA A 115 -18.93 31.72 -0.85
CA ALA A 115 -19.80 30.68 -1.38
C ALA A 115 -20.79 30.19 -0.32
N GLN A 116 -21.96 29.74 -0.79
CA GLN A 116 -22.92 28.99 0.00
C GLN A 116 -23.34 27.77 -0.83
N ILE A 117 -23.25 26.60 -0.23
CA ILE A 117 -23.46 25.32 -0.89
C ILE A 117 -24.65 24.62 -0.26
N LEU A 118 -25.57 24.19 -1.12
CA LEU A 118 -26.73 23.39 -0.75
C LEU A 118 -26.59 21.99 -1.37
N ASN A 119 -26.43 20.98 -0.51
CA ASN A 119 -26.30 19.58 -0.88
C ASN A 119 -27.56 18.82 -0.45
N GLU A 120 -28.57 18.78 -1.32
CA GLU A 120 -29.89 18.20 -1.04
C GLU A 120 -30.07 16.75 -1.49
N ASN A 121 -29.18 16.24 -2.35
CA ASN A 121 -29.30 14.89 -2.86
C ASN A 121 -29.08 13.82 -1.77
N GLU A 122 -29.77 12.69 -1.89
CA GLU A 122 -29.64 11.55 -0.95
C GLU A 122 -28.29 10.83 -1.03
N ASN A 123 -27.54 11.02 -2.11
CA ASN A 123 -26.24 10.39 -2.30
C ASN A 123 -25.09 11.23 -1.73
N THR A 124 -24.06 10.55 -1.23
CA THR A 124 -22.79 11.18 -0.83
C THR A 124 -22.09 11.74 -2.05
N GLN A 125 -21.90 13.07 -2.13
CA GLN A 125 -21.36 13.73 -3.32
C GLN A 125 -20.18 14.61 -2.95
N ARG A 126 -19.11 14.55 -3.74
CA ARG A 126 -18.01 15.51 -3.68
C ARG A 126 -18.49 16.85 -4.23
N ILE A 127 -18.11 17.93 -3.56
CA ILE A 127 -18.44 19.29 -3.97
C ILE A 127 -17.16 20.03 -4.31
N GLU A 128 -17.16 20.67 -5.47
CA GLU A 128 -16.04 21.40 -6.00
C GLU A 128 -16.43 22.86 -6.22
N ILE A 129 -15.56 23.78 -5.81
CA ILE A 129 -15.80 25.21 -5.95
C ILE A 129 -14.70 25.81 -6.82
N TYR A 130 -15.08 26.56 -7.87
CA TYR A 130 -14.15 27.09 -8.88
C TYR A 130 -14.30 28.60 -9.11
N ASP A 131 -13.19 29.20 -9.55
CA ASP A 131 -13.07 30.61 -9.98
C ASP A 131 -13.36 30.81 -11.49
N HIS A 132 -13.14 29.79 -12.34
CA HIS A 132 -13.24 29.87 -13.81
C HIS A 132 -14.07 28.75 -14.45
N GLU A 133 -14.55 28.98 -15.68
CA GLU A 133 -15.26 28.02 -16.52
C GLU A 133 -14.28 27.01 -17.12
N THR A 134 -14.20 25.82 -16.52
CA THR A 134 -13.64 24.64 -17.18
C THR A 134 -14.69 23.55 -17.16
N GLU A 135 -15.22 23.23 -18.33
CA GLU A 135 -16.11 22.09 -18.57
C GLU A 135 -15.32 20.79 -18.49
N GLN A 136 -15.70 19.92 -17.56
CA GLN A 136 -15.90 18.47 -17.73
C GLN A 136 -16.15 17.87 -16.35
N SER A 137 -17.43 17.79 -15.97
CA SER A 137 -17.85 17.07 -14.77
C SER A 137 -18.08 15.60 -15.09
N ASN A 138 -17.35 14.71 -14.41
CA ASN A 138 -17.82 13.34 -14.18
C ASN A 138 -19.20 13.38 -13.49
N SER A 139 -20.09 12.44 -13.84
CA SER A 139 -21.54 12.47 -13.56
C SER A 139 -21.99 12.50 -12.09
N ASN A 140 -21.08 12.51 -11.10
CA ASN A 140 -21.39 12.42 -9.66
C ASN A 140 -20.85 13.59 -8.81
N VAL A 141 -20.40 14.68 -9.42
CA VAL A 141 -19.72 15.79 -8.74
C VAL A 141 -20.53 17.09 -8.84
N PHE A 142 -20.79 17.75 -7.71
CA PHE A 142 -21.51 19.04 -7.68
C PHE A 142 -20.52 20.20 -7.74
N THR A 143 -20.72 21.09 -8.71
CA THR A 143 -19.81 22.22 -8.96
C THR A 143 -20.48 23.54 -8.58
N TYR A 144 -19.80 24.35 -7.77
CA TYR A 144 -20.22 25.70 -7.37
C TYR A 144 -19.21 26.74 -7.84
N ARG A 145 -19.68 27.94 -8.15
CA ARG A 145 -18.82 29.07 -8.54
C ARG A 145 -18.77 30.12 -7.44
N PHE A 146 -17.60 30.73 -7.25
CA PHE A 146 -17.48 31.89 -6.37
C PHE A 146 -18.17 33.12 -6.95
N SER A 147 -18.78 33.93 -6.07
CA SER A 147 -19.55 35.10 -6.48
C SER A 147 -18.68 36.31 -6.86
N ALA A 148 -17.40 36.37 -6.46
CA ALA A 148 -16.50 37.49 -6.76
C ALA A 148 -15.01 37.13 -6.55
N ASN A 149 -14.20 37.36 -7.57
CA ASN A 149 -12.77 36.98 -7.61
C ASN A 149 -11.91 37.77 -6.62
N THR A 150 -12.32 39.01 -6.27
CA THR A 150 -11.59 39.88 -5.35
C THR A 150 -11.54 39.37 -3.91
N HIS A 151 -12.49 38.50 -3.53
CA HIS A 151 -12.51 37.89 -2.20
C HIS A 151 -11.67 36.61 -2.12
N LEU A 152 -11.07 36.14 -3.23
CA LEU A 152 -10.26 34.93 -3.23
C LEU A 152 -8.76 35.22 -3.23
N ILE A 153 -8.38 36.49 -3.40
CA ILE A 153 -6.98 36.93 -3.35
C ILE A 153 -6.57 37.30 -1.92
N ASN A 154 -5.29 37.08 -1.60
CA ASN A 154 -4.67 37.49 -0.35
C ASN A 154 -5.39 36.95 0.92
N CYS A 155 -5.88 35.72 0.87
CA CYS A 155 -6.62 35.08 1.95
C CYS A 155 -5.68 34.50 3.01
N SER A 156 -5.89 34.84 4.28
CA SER A 156 -5.10 34.29 5.40
C SER A 156 -5.83 33.21 6.18
N THR A 157 -7.15 33.31 6.28
CA THR A 157 -7.99 32.37 7.03
C THR A 157 -9.29 32.10 6.29
N ILE A 158 -9.70 30.83 6.24
CA ILE A 158 -11.03 30.43 5.79
C ILE A 158 -11.87 30.06 7.02
N LYS A 159 -13.10 30.55 7.06
CA LYS A 159 -14.15 30.09 7.96
C LYS A 159 -15.17 29.27 7.17
N LEU A 160 -15.28 27.99 7.52
CA LEU A 160 -16.28 27.07 7.03
C LEU A 160 -17.37 26.95 8.10
N THR A 161 -18.60 27.32 7.77
CA THR A 161 -19.76 27.20 8.66
C THR A 161 -20.73 26.14 8.14
N ILE A 162 -20.87 25.04 8.88
CA ILE A 162 -21.90 24.02 8.61
C ILE A 162 -23.20 24.49 9.25
N LYS A 163 -24.14 24.98 8.44
CA LYS A 163 -25.43 25.54 8.90
C LYS A 163 -26.56 24.51 9.02
N ARG A 164 -26.47 23.38 8.31
CA ARG A 164 -27.48 22.31 8.34
C ARG A 164 -26.83 20.96 8.14
N ALA A 165 -27.20 19.99 8.98
CA ALA A 165 -26.91 18.57 8.79
C ALA A 165 -28.18 17.84 8.31
N TRP A 166 -28.01 16.67 7.68
CA TRP A 166 -29.14 15.87 7.21
C TRP A 166 -29.83 15.19 8.39
N ARG A 167 -31.15 15.37 8.50
CA ARG A 167 -31.98 14.77 9.58
C ARG A 167 -31.39 15.08 10.97
N VAL A 168 -31.25 14.06 11.83
CA VAL A 168 -30.70 14.15 13.21
C VAL A 168 -29.21 13.73 13.25
N SER A 169 -28.51 13.75 12.11
CA SER A 169 -27.11 13.33 12.07
C SER A 169 -26.16 14.45 12.54
N SER A 170 -25.02 14.06 13.11
CA SER A 170 -23.91 14.99 13.38
C SER A 170 -23.40 15.66 12.10
N CYS A 171 -22.89 16.88 12.23
CA CYS A 171 -22.19 17.56 11.13
C CYS A 171 -20.92 16.79 10.75
N ALA A 172 -20.69 16.59 9.46
CA ALA A 172 -19.60 15.77 8.95
C ALA A 172 -18.88 16.42 7.77
N LEU A 173 -17.56 16.24 7.69
CA LEU A 173 -16.74 16.56 6.52
C LEU A 173 -15.64 15.51 6.36
N LYS A 174 -15.63 14.76 5.25
CA LYS A 174 -14.65 13.69 4.99
C LYS A 174 -13.25 14.22 4.70
N TYR A 175 -13.15 15.30 3.94
CA TYR A 175 -11.88 15.94 3.61
C TYR A 175 -12.12 17.38 3.15
N LEU A 176 -11.07 18.20 3.20
CA LEU A 176 -11.06 19.56 2.67
C LEU A 176 -9.73 19.83 1.98
N GLN A 177 -9.77 20.20 0.71
CA GLN A 177 -8.59 20.63 -0.04
C GLN A 177 -8.79 22.06 -0.53
N ILE A 178 -7.73 22.86 -0.42
CA ILE A 178 -7.75 24.28 -0.77
C ILE A 178 -6.58 24.51 -1.69
N TRP A 179 -6.87 24.58 -2.98
CA TRP A 179 -5.90 24.76 -4.03
C TRP A 179 -5.83 26.22 -4.43
N GLY A 180 -4.60 26.73 -4.55
CA GLY A 180 -4.38 28.11 -4.91
C GLY A 180 -2.94 28.37 -5.32
N SER A 181 -2.64 29.64 -5.52
CA SER A 181 -1.28 30.14 -5.68
C SER A 181 -0.88 30.99 -4.49
N LEU A 182 0.42 31.18 -4.32
CA LEU A 182 0.95 32.17 -3.38
C LEU A 182 0.49 33.57 -3.78
N SER A 183 0.07 34.37 -2.81
CA SER A 183 -0.32 35.75 -3.10
C SER A 183 0.89 36.61 -3.45
N ASN A 184 0.73 37.54 -4.40
CA ASN A 184 1.80 38.47 -4.79
C ASN A 184 2.19 39.44 -3.66
N SER A 185 1.37 39.52 -2.61
CA SER A 185 1.56 40.37 -1.44
C SER A 185 2.54 39.81 -0.40
N ILE A 186 3.06 38.60 -0.60
CA ILE A 186 3.98 37.95 0.35
C ILE A 186 5.41 38.53 0.20
N PRO A 187 6.12 38.83 1.31
CA PRO A 187 7.51 39.28 1.28
C PRO A 187 8.46 38.30 0.56
N THR A 188 9.46 38.84 -0.14
CA THR A 188 10.38 38.08 -1.01
C THR A 188 11.15 36.97 -0.28
N GLN A 189 11.39 37.12 1.03
CA GLN A 189 12.09 36.12 1.86
C GLN A 189 11.31 34.81 2.03
N PHE A 190 9.98 34.85 1.97
CA PHE A 190 9.15 33.64 2.02
C PHE A 190 9.29 32.80 0.75
N LYS A 191 9.52 33.43 -0.41
CA LYS A 191 9.65 32.72 -1.69
C LYS A 191 10.81 31.72 -1.67
N THR A 192 11.95 32.09 -1.07
CA THR A 192 13.13 31.23 -0.98
C THR A 192 12.92 30.01 -0.06
N LYS A 193 12.27 30.18 1.10
CA LYS A 193 11.90 29.04 1.97
C LYS A 193 10.81 28.17 1.33
N LEU A 194 9.87 28.77 0.62
CA LEU A 194 8.79 28.04 -0.06
C LEU A 194 9.32 27.24 -1.26
N GLU A 195 10.31 27.75 -1.99
CA GLU A 195 11.00 27.00 -3.04
C GLU A 195 11.68 25.75 -2.47
N GLN A 196 12.29 25.80 -1.28
CA GLN A 196 12.86 24.63 -0.60
C GLN A 196 11.80 23.62 -0.13
N ILE A 197 10.61 24.09 0.30
CA ILE A 197 9.50 23.23 0.75
C ILE A 197 8.78 22.57 -0.43
N LEU A 198 8.62 23.32 -1.54
CA LEU A 198 7.93 22.87 -2.75
C LEU A 198 8.85 22.02 -3.64
N PHE A 199 10.13 22.38 -3.71
CA PHE A 199 11.18 21.75 -4.51
C PHE A 199 12.40 21.53 -3.62
N PRO A 200 12.40 20.48 -2.77
CA PRO A 200 13.58 20.16 -1.98
C PRO A 200 14.73 19.84 -2.94
N THR A 201 15.73 20.72 -3.01
CA THR A 201 16.97 20.46 -3.74
C THR A 201 17.65 19.24 -3.11
N PRO A 202 18.15 18.26 -3.90
CA PRO A 202 18.95 17.18 -3.34
C PRO A 202 20.12 17.78 -2.57
N ALA A 203 20.19 17.51 -1.28
CA ALA A 203 21.18 18.12 -0.41
C ALA A 203 22.59 17.69 -0.83
N LYS A 204 23.47 18.68 -1.08
CA LYS A 204 24.91 18.45 -1.00
C LYS A 204 25.26 18.14 0.47
N PRO A 205 26.24 17.26 0.73
CA PRO A 205 26.64 16.91 2.09
C PRO A 205 27.04 18.17 2.85
N LEU A 206 26.41 18.44 3.99
CA LEU A 206 26.79 19.54 4.87
C LEU A 206 27.97 19.09 5.75
N GLU A 207 29.10 19.77 5.60
CA GLU A 207 30.22 19.76 6.53
C GLU A 207 29.76 20.23 7.90
N ILE A 208 29.91 19.38 8.91
CA ILE A 208 29.71 19.70 10.31
C ILE A 208 31.05 20.16 10.87
N ASN A 209 31.13 21.43 11.28
CA ASN A 209 32.28 21.98 11.99
C ASN A 209 32.48 21.24 13.31
N GLU A 210 33.67 20.70 13.48
CA GLU A 210 34.15 19.99 14.65
C GLU A 210 34.09 20.87 15.90
N THR A 211 33.47 20.36 16.95
CA THR A 211 33.89 20.67 18.32
C THR A 211 33.94 19.37 19.12
N THR A 212 35.06 18.68 18.90
CA THR A 212 35.77 17.76 19.81
C THR A 212 34.96 16.95 20.83
N CYS A 213 34.75 15.67 20.51
CA CYS A 213 35.06 14.58 21.43
C CYS A 213 35.35 13.28 20.65
N THR A 214 36.65 12.98 20.52
CA THR A 214 37.30 11.67 20.33
C THR A 214 36.59 10.54 19.56
N LYS A 215 37.24 10.14 18.45
CA LYS A 215 37.01 8.94 17.62
C LYS A 215 36.88 7.62 18.42
N THR A 216 35.90 6.80 18.02
CA THR A 216 35.95 5.33 17.80
C THR A 216 34.76 4.95 16.89
N SER A 217 34.98 4.64 15.60
CA SER A 217 34.83 3.32 14.96
C SER A 217 33.39 2.74 14.81
N GLU A 218 32.94 2.58 13.56
CA GLU A 218 32.17 1.40 13.08
C GLU A 218 30.85 1.00 13.78
N GLU A 219 29.97 1.95 14.12
CA GLU A 219 28.65 1.63 14.68
C GLU A 219 27.48 1.98 13.75
N ILE A 220 26.53 1.05 13.70
CA ILE A 220 25.28 1.15 12.95
C ILE A 220 24.54 2.41 13.43
N PRO A 221 24.02 3.26 12.52
CA PRO A 221 23.22 4.42 12.91
C PRO A 221 22.08 4.02 13.86
N SER A 222 21.91 4.76 14.95
CA SER A 222 20.91 4.45 15.99
C SER A 222 19.49 4.33 15.46
N ASP A 223 19.14 5.09 14.41
CA ASP A 223 17.82 5.04 13.78
C ASP A 223 17.55 3.71 13.05
N PHE A 224 18.59 2.92 12.75
CA PHE A 224 18.45 1.62 12.10
C PHE A 224 18.29 0.49 13.12
N LEU A 225 18.40 0.81 14.41
CA LEU A 225 18.28 -0.15 15.49
C LEU A 225 16.85 -0.22 16.00
N ASP A 226 16.41 -1.44 16.26
CA ASP A 226 15.11 -1.76 16.83
C ASP A 226 14.95 -1.14 18.21
N ALA A 227 13.85 -0.41 18.43
CA ALA A 227 13.62 0.30 19.68
C ALA A 227 13.45 -0.60 20.93
N LEU A 228 13.22 -1.90 20.77
CA LEU A 228 13.13 -2.89 21.85
C LEU A 228 14.38 -3.76 21.97
N THR A 229 14.94 -4.25 20.86
CA THR A 229 16.07 -5.20 20.90
C THR A 229 17.42 -4.55 20.67
N SER A 230 17.45 -3.31 20.16
CA SER A 230 18.68 -2.61 19.73
C SER A 230 19.46 -3.34 18.62
N ASP A 231 18.81 -4.24 17.88
CA ASP A 231 19.38 -4.93 16.71
C ASP A 231 19.07 -4.18 15.42
N LEU A 232 19.83 -4.43 14.36
CA LEU A 232 19.56 -3.84 13.03
C LEU A 232 18.19 -4.30 12.51
N MET A 233 17.29 -3.36 12.23
CA MET A 233 15.98 -3.64 11.62
C MET A 233 16.17 -4.04 10.17
N LEU A 234 15.46 -5.06 9.70
CA LEU A 234 15.39 -5.43 8.28
C LEU A 234 14.09 -4.93 7.65
N ILE A 235 13.00 -4.97 8.40
CA ILE A 235 11.68 -4.47 7.98
C ILE A 235 11.14 -3.61 9.12
N PRO A 236 11.43 -2.31 9.12
CA PRO A 236 10.99 -1.42 10.19
C PRO A 236 9.46 -1.22 10.13
N MET A 237 8.77 -1.53 11.22
CA MET A 237 7.33 -1.40 11.43
C MET A 237 7.04 -0.23 12.37
N LEU A 238 6.36 0.79 11.85
CA LEU A 238 5.79 1.90 12.61
C LEU A 238 4.54 1.43 13.35
N LEU A 239 4.57 1.54 14.67
CA LEU A 239 3.46 1.17 15.54
C LEU A 239 2.49 2.36 15.76
N PRO A 240 1.24 2.12 16.19
CA PRO A 240 0.30 3.18 16.55
C PRO A 240 0.82 4.12 17.65
N SER A 241 1.74 3.67 18.50
CA SER A 241 2.43 4.50 19.49
C SER A 241 3.44 5.50 18.90
N GLY A 242 3.77 5.38 17.62
CA GLY A 242 4.79 6.18 16.93
C GLY A 242 6.21 5.62 17.04
N HIS A 243 6.42 4.53 17.78
CA HIS A 243 7.71 3.81 17.82
C HIS A 243 7.88 2.94 16.58
N ILE A 244 9.14 2.68 16.22
CA ILE A 244 9.50 1.81 15.11
C ILE A 244 10.29 0.63 15.67
N ILE A 245 9.87 -0.58 15.32
CA ILE A 245 10.55 -1.83 15.65
C ILE A 245 10.62 -2.72 14.42
N ASP A 246 11.51 -3.68 14.37
CA ASP A 246 11.56 -4.66 13.29
C ASP A 246 10.29 -5.52 13.26
N GLN A 247 9.90 -5.94 12.06
CA GLN A 247 8.78 -6.85 11.87
C GLN A 247 8.94 -8.12 12.70
N THR A 248 10.15 -8.70 12.76
CA THR A 248 10.37 -9.92 13.54
C THR A 248 10.24 -9.68 15.05
N THR A 249 10.59 -8.49 15.53
CA THR A 249 10.42 -8.08 16.94
C THR A 249 8.95 -7.87 17.28
N LEU A 250 8.20 -7.18 16.41
CA LEU A 250 6.77 -7.00 16.57
C LEU A 250 6.06 -8.36 16.65
N GLU A 251 6.41 -9.26 15.75
CA GLU A 251 5.81 -10.58 15.70
C GLU A 251 6.13 -11.42 16.96
N LYS A 252 7.34 -11.32 17.53
CA LYS A 252 7.67 -11.95 18.82
C LYS A 252 6.81 -11.41 19.97
N CYS A 253 6.61 -10.09 20.02
CA CYS A 253 5.76 -9.46 21.04
C CYS A 253 4.30 -9.96 20.95
N ILE A 254 3.80 -10.12 19.72
CA ILE A 254 2.46 -10.64 19.46
C ILE A 254 2.35 -12.13 19.80
N ALA A 255 3.39 -12.92 19.52
CA ALA A 255 3.44 -14.33 19.86
C ALA A 255 3.38 -14.56 21.38
N GLU A 256 4.12 -13.77 22.16
CA GLU A 256 4.01 -13.77 23.63
C GLU A 256 2.62 -13.34 24.10
N ASP A 257 2.03 -12.27 23.55
CA ASP A 257 0.66 -11.87 23.90
C ASP A 257 -0.35 -12.99 23.64
N THR A 258 -0.21 -13.69 22.51
CA THR A 258 -1.06 -14.83 22.13
C THR A 258 -0.86 -16.01 23.08
N ARG A 259 0.38 -16.29 23.50
CA ARG A 259 0.72 -17.34 24.48
C ARG A 259 0.01 -17.12 25.82
N TRP A 260 -0.20 -15.87 26.21
CA TRP A 260 -0.93 -15.49 27.42
C TRP A 260 -2.44 -15.25 27.17
N CYS A 261 -2.96 -15.68 26.03
CA CYS A 261 -4.36 -15.49 25.59
C CYS A 261 -4.80 -14.01 25.56
N ARG A 262 -3.90 -13.10 25.22
CA ARG A 262 -4.17 -11.67 25.06
C ARG A 262 -4.27 -11.33 23.58
N LEU A 263 -5.03 -10.28 23.27
CA LEU A 263 -5.06 -9.74 21.92
C LEU A 263 -3.68 -9.13 21.58
N PRO A 264 -3.25 -9.17 20.30
CA PRO A 264 -2.05 -8.49 19.83
C PRO A 264 -2.10 -7.00 20.22
N ARG A 265 -1.06 -6.50 20.89
CA ARG A 265 -1.00 -5.11 21.39
C ARG A 265 0.28 -4.42 20.99
N ASP A 266 0.20 -3.10 20.93
CA ASP A 266 1.37 -2.24 20.82
C ASP A 266 2.26 -2.43 22.08
N PRO A 267 3.52 -2.87 21.95
CA PRO A 267 4.40 -3.19 23.08
C PRO A 267 4.71 -2.01 24.01
N PHE A 268 4.58 -0.77 23.52
CA PHE A 268 4.91 0.43 24.27
C PHE A 268 3.68 1.02 24.98
N THR A 269 2.50 0.90 24.38
CA THR A 269 1.25 1.47 24.93
C THR A 269 0.29 0.44 25.50
N LEU A 270 0.55 -0.85 25.27
CA LEU A 270 -0.28 -1.99 25.64
C LEU A 270 -1.73 -1.93 25.10
N LYS A 271 -1.97 -1.07 24.11
CA LYS A 271 -3.27 -0.95 23.43
C LYS A 271 -3.37 -2.01 22.35
N SER A 272 -4.52 -2.68 22.28
CA SER A 272 -4.74 -3.73 21.28
C SER A 272 -4.74 -3.16 19.88
N PHE A 273 -4.12 -3.89 18.96
CA PHE A 273 -4.28 -3.62 17.55
C PHE A 273 -5.74 -3.88 17.17
N THR A 274 -6.30 -2.96 16.39
CA THR A 274 -7.68 -3.03 15.88
C THR A 274 -7.63 -2.86 14.37
N GLU A 275 -8.75 -3.02 13.66
CA GLU A 275 -8.80 -2.80 12.20
C GLU A 275 -8.29 -1.40 11.78
N VAL A 276 -8.33 -0.42 12.70
CA VAL A 276 -7.97 0.98 12.44
C VAL A 276 -6.59 1.34 13.01
N THR A 277 -6.07 0.55 13.94
CA THR A 277 -4.81 0.82 14.64
C THR A 277 -3.88 -0.37 14.46
N GLN A 278 -3.21 -0.43 13.30
CA GLN A 278 -2.28 -1.50 12.95
C GLN A 278 -0.88 -0.98 12.67
N PRO A 279 0.16 -1.79 12.94
CA PRO A 279 1.51 -1.51 12.51
C PRO A 279 1.61 -1.37 10.99
N VAL A 280 2.41 -0.42 10.52
CA VAL A 280 2.63 -0.14 9.10
C VAL A 280 4.13 -0.10 8.81
N VAL A 281 4.57 -0.61 7.66
CA VAL A 281 6.00 -0.55 7.28
C VAL A 281 6.48 0.91 7.16
N ALA A 282 7.56 1.26 7.86
CA ALA A 282 8.22 2.56 7.79
C ALA A 282 9.11 2.66 6.54
N GLN A 283 8.48 2.90 5.39
CA GLN A 283 9.10 2.84 4.06
C GLN A 283 10.38 3.68 3.90
N GLN A 284 10.38 4.92 4.40
CA GLN A 284 11.55 5.81 4.31
C GLN A 284 12.76 5.28 5.07
N LEU A 285 12.51 4.61 6.21
CA LEU A 285 13.56 4.01 7.01
C LEU A 285 14.08 2.72 6.37
N LYS A 286 13.18 1.91 5.79
CA LYS A 286 13.55 0.71 5.02
C LYS A 286 14.50 1.05 3.88
N MET A 287 14.22 2.09 3.10
CA MET A 287 15.10 2.52 2.01
C MET A 287 16.50 2.89 2.50
N ARG A 288 16.60 3.60 3.63
CA ARG A 288 17.89 4.00 4.22
C ARG A 288 18.68 2.79 4.73
N ILE A 289 18.00 1.83 5.34
CA ILE A 289 18.62 0.59 5.82
C ILE A 289 19.11 -0.27 4.65
N ASP A 290 18.30 -0.41 3.59
CA ASP A 290 18.69 -1.17 2.39
C ASP A 290 19.89 -0.56 1.69
N GLN A 291 19.90 0.76 1.57
CA GLN A 291 21.04 1.48 1.03
C GLN A 291 22.30 1.24 1.90
N PHE A 292 22.17 1.32 3.22
CA PHE A 292 23.27 1.05 4.15
C PHE A 292 23.81 -0.38 4.01
N LEU A 293 22.94 -1.39 3.94
CA LEU A 293 23.33 -2.79 3.75
C LEU A 293 24.04 -3.01 2.39
N SER A 294 23.54 -2.36 1.33
CA SER A 294 24.17 -2.41 0.00
C SER A 294 25.58 -1.81 -0.01
N GLU A 295 25.78 -0.70 0.70
CA GLU A 295 27.09 -0.05 0.82
C GLU A 295 28.08 -0.89 1.65
N HIS A 296 27.58 -1.76 2.54
CA HIS A 296 28.38 -2.61 3.45
C HIS A 296 28.38 -4.11 3.08
N GLN A 297 27.96 -4.48 1.86
CA GLN A 297 27.85 -5.88 1.38
C GLN A 297 29.14 -6.74 1.51
N ASN A 298 30.31 -6.08 1.53
CA ASN A 298 31.61 -6.76 1.61
C ASN A 298 32.12 -6.93 3.04
N ASP A 299 31.47 -6.30 4.01
CA ASP A 299 31.85 -6.37 5.42
C ASP A 299 31.25 -7.65 6.06
N PRO A 300 32.09 -8.54 6.63
CA PRO A 300 31.65 -9.77 7.28
C PRO A 300 30.59 -9.56 8.36
N LYS A 301 30.58 -8.39 9.03
CA LYS A 301 29.64 -8.05 10.12
C LYS A 301 28.18 -7.97 9.64
N TYR A 302 27.96 -7.59 8.38
CA TYR A 302 26.62 -7.41 7.81
C TYR A 302 26.20 -8.52 6.84
N ARG A 303 27.10 -9.47 6.58
CA ARG A 303 26.89 -10.59 5.65
C ARG A 303 25.73 -11.51 6.04
N GLN A 304 25.38 -11.58 7.33
CA GLN A 304 24.22 -12.34 7.81
C GLN A 304 22.86 -11.69 7.47
N TYR A 305 22.87 -10.41 7.09
CA TYR A 305 21.71 -9.63 6.67
C TYR A 305 21.62 -9.50 5.14
N ASP A 306 22.64 -9.99 4.43
CA ASP A 306 22.70 -10.03 2.97
C ASP A 306 22.02 -11.31 2.46
N MET A 307 20.79 -11.18 1.99
CA MET A 307 19.91 -12.31 1.65
C MET A 307 20.22 -12.94 0.27
N PHE A 308 21.27 -12.49 -0.43
CA PHE A 308 21.61 -12.93 -1.78
C PHE A 308 23.01 -13.55 -1.90
N LYS A 309 23.25 -14.68 -1.22
CA LYS A 309 24.30 -15.62 -1.64
C LYS A 309 23.86 -17.08 -1.51
N PHE A 310 23.45 -17.67 -2.63
CA PHE A 310 23.73 -19.06 -2.92
C PHE A 310 24.54 -19.13 -4.22
N ASN A 311 25.83 -19.42 -4.09
CA ASN A 311 26.71 -19.70 -5.22
C ASN A 311 26.24 -21.01 -5.89
N PHE A 312 25.78 -20.93 -7.13
CA PHE A 312 25.78 -22.08 -8.03
C PHE A 312 27.09 -22.04 -8.81
N ASN A 313 28.09 -22.79 -8.35
CA ASN A 313 29.16 -23.25 -9.24
C ASN A 313 28.62 -24.51 -9.93
N ILE A 314 28.34 -24.44 -11.22
CA ILE A 314 28.16 -25.62 -12.06
C ILE A 314 28.95 -25.38 -13.35
N GLU A 315 29.86 -26.31 -13.60
CA GLU A 315 30.75 -26.40 -14.76
C GLU A 315 29.94 -26.55 -16.05
N GLU A 316 30.32 -25.81 -17.10
CA GLU A 316 29.71 -25.89 -18.43
C GLU A 316 30.13 -27.19 -19.15
N ASP A 317 29.16 -27.94 -19.66
CA ASP A 317 29.35 -29.02 -20.63
C ASP A 317 28.80 -28.56 -22.00
N PRO A 318 29.63 -28.42 -23.04
CA PRO A 318 29.21 -27.89 -24.33
C PRO A 318 28.96 -29.03 -25.33
N ASP A 319 27.70 -29.38 -25.59
CA ASP A 319 27.32 -29.93 -26.91
C ASP A 319 25.82 -29.83 -27.24
N ASN A 320 25.52 -28.82 -28.05
CA ASN A 320 24.88 -28.88 -29.37
C ASN A 320 23.44 -29.38 -29.65
N GLN A 321 22.76 -28.52 -30.42
CA GLN A 321 21.93 -28.76 -31.61
C GLN A 321 20.40 -29.03 -31.53
N ASN A 322 19.68 -27.98 -31.97
CA ASN A 322 18.33 -27.81 -32.53
C ASN A 322 17.52 -29.04 -32.99
N THR A 323 16.20 -28.94 -32.82
CA THR A 323 15.24 -29.01 -33.94
C THR A 323 13.88 -28.39 -33.55
N LYS A 324 13.41 -27.43 -34.36
CA LYS A 324 12.05 -26.87 -34.34
C LYS A 324 11.09 -27.79 -35.11
N LEU A 325 9.83 -27.83 -34.68
CA LEU A 325 8.68 -28.07 -35.55
C LEU A 325 7.60 -27.04 -35.21
N ASP A 326 7.24 -26.25 -36.22
CA ASP A 326 6.14 -25.29 -36.24
C ASP A 326 4.82 -26.03 -36.49
N GLU A 327 3.76 -25.69 -35.76
CA GLU A 327 2.41 -25.59 -36.31
C GLU A 327 1.72 -24.36 -35.71
N ASP A 328 1.08 -23.63 -36.63
CA ASP A 328 0.80 -22.20 -36.59
C ASP A 328 -0.30 -21.73 -35.61
N GLU A 329 -0.06 -20.52 -35.13
CA GLU A 329 -1.00 -19.39 -35.06
C GLU A 329 -2.50 -19.68 -35.19
N GLN A 330 -3.20 -19.48 -34.08
CA GLN A 330 -4.44 -18.71 -34.06
C GLN A 330 -4.61 -18.06 -32.68
N PHE A 331 -5.15 -16.84 -32.67
CA PHE A 331 -5.32 -15.89 -31.55
C PHE A 331 -4.20 -14.87 -31.35
N SER A 332 -3.95 -14.06 -32.39
CA SER A 332 -3.52 -12.67 -32.20
C SER A 332 -4.76 -11.76 -32.22
N ALA A 333 -4.74 -10.75 -31.35
CA ALA A 333 -5.78 -9.75 -31.07
C ALA A 333 -6.89 -10.15 -30.09
N LEU A 334 -6.59 -10.07 -28.78
CA LEU A 334 -7.52 -9.63 -27.73
C LEU A 334 -6.73 -9.23 -26.46
N ASN A 335 -6.80 -7.94 -26.11
CA ASN A 335 -6.34 -7.25 -24.88
C ASN A 335 -4.84 -7.32 -24.49
N GLN A 336 -4.21 -6.15 -24.35
CA GLN A 336 -2.82 -6.00 -23.88
C GLN A 336 -2.61 -6.36 -22.39
N ASP A 337 -3.67 -6.72 -21.65
CA ASP A 337 -3.65 -6.87 -20.19
C ASP A 337 -3.57 -8.33 -19.69
N PHE A 338 -3.63 -9.32 -20.57
CA PHE A 338 -3.60 -10.75 -20.20
C PHE A 338 -3.04 -11.60 -21.35
N GLY A 339 -2.31 -12.68 -21.05
CA GLY A 339 -1.76 -13.54 -22.09
C GLY A 339 -0.96 -14.75 -21.59
N TYR A 340 -0.36 -15.45 -22.54
CA TYR A 340 0.37 -16.70 -22.35
C TYR A 340 1.73 -16.65 -23.06
N ILE A 341 2.78 -17.17 -22.42
CA ILE A 341 4.14 -17.25 -22.94
C ILE A 341 4.63 -18.70 -22.85
N ARG A 342 5.15 -19.24 -23.95
CA ARG A 342 5.95 -20.49 -23.92
C ARG A 342 7.37 -20.15 -23.51
N ILE A 343 7.98 -21.00 -22.70
CA ILE A 343 9.37 -20.82 -22.26
C ILE A 343 10.34 -20.79 -23.45
N ASP A 344 10.04 -21.53 -24.52
CA ASP A 344 10.84 -21.56 -25.73
C ASP A 344 10.89 -20.22 -26.47
N ASP A 345 9.81 -19.43 -26.37
CA ASP A 345 9.68 -18.13 -27.03
C ASP A 345 10.43 -17.01 -26.28
N LEU A 346 10.87 -17.26 -25.04
CA LEU A 346 11.62 -16.27 -24.27
C LEU A 346 13.03 -16.09 -24.86
N PRO A 347 13.57 -14.86 -24.95
CA PRO A 347 14.94 -14.65 -25.41
C PRO A 347 15.96 -15.28 -24.46
N ASN A 348 17.08 -15.78 -24.99
CA ASN A 348 18.21 -16.22 -24.18
C ASN A 348 18.86 -15.00 -23.51
N GLU A 349 19.27 -15.10 -22.24
CA GLU A 349 19.86 -13.97 -21.50
C GLU A 349 21.16 -13.48 -22.16
N SER A 350 21.25 -12.18 -22.46
CA SER A 350 22.51 -11.47 -22.72
C SER A 350 22.95 -10.69 -21.48
N ASP A 351 24.25 -10.45 -21.32
CA ASP A 351 24.79 -9.66 -20.19
C ASP A 351 24.20 -8.23 -20.16
N GLU A 352 23.89 -7.67 -21.34
CA GLU A 352 23.33 -6.33 -21.48
C GLU A 352 21.84 -6.26 -21.09
N ASP A 353 21.09 -7.34 -21.31
CA ASP A 353 19.71 -7.47 -20.83
C ASP A 353 19.67 -7.62 -19.31
N THR A 354 20.64 -8.32 -18.71
CA THR A 354 20.74 -8.50 -17.26
C THR A 354 20.97 -7.17 -16.53
N GLU A 355 21.78 -6.28 -17.11
CA GLU A 355 22.08 -4.96 -16.55
C GLU A 355 20.91 -3.97 -16.71
N LYS A 356 20.27 -3.92 -17.89
CA LYS A 356 19.03 -3.14 -18.09
C LYS A 356 17.91 -3.60 -17.17
N MET A 357 17.82 -4.91 -16.93
CA MET A 357 16.85 -5.48 -16.00
C MET A 357 17.19 -5.12 -14.56
N ARG A 358 18.46 -5.20 -14.13
CA ARG A 358 18.90 -4.73 -12.81
C ARG A 358 18.51 -3.27 -12.55
N GLN A 359 18.77 -2.38 -13.51
CA GLN A 359 18.37 -0.97 -13.41
C GLN A 359 16.84 -0.81 -13.33
N ARG A 360 16.08 -1.63 -14.04
CA ARG A 360 14.61 -1.63 -13.98
C ARG A 360 14.09 -2.21 -12.66
N PHE A 361 14.71 -3.26 -12.11
CA PHE A 361 14.45 -3.82 -10.77
C PHE A 361 14.71 -2.80 -9.67
N GLU A 362 15.76 -2.00 -9.79
CA GLU A 362 16.02 -0.89 -8.88
C GLU A 362 14.96 0.20 -8.96
N SER A 363 14.36 0.42 -10.13
CA SER A 363 13.21 1.33 -10.29
C SER A 363 11.91 0.75 -9.70
N TYR A 364 11.75 -0.58 -9.72
CA TYR A 364 10.61 -1.31 -9.12
C TYR A 364 10.73 -1.54 -7.60
N ARG A 365 11.82 -1.12 -6.94
CA ARG A 365 11.88 -1.02 -5.46
C ARG A 365 10.79 -0.10 -4.86
N SER A 366 10.08 0.66 -5.70
CA SER A 366 9.05 1.62 -5.29
C SER A 366 7.60 1.10 -5.34
N ASP A 367 7.34 -0.15 -5.73
CA ASP A 367 5.97 -0.69 -5.90
C ASP A 367 5.30 -1.21 -4.61
N LEU A 368 5.67 -0.75 -3.42
CA LEU A 368 4.80 -0.88 -2.25
C LEU A 368 3.74 0.22 -2.26
N VAL A 369 2.72 0.05 -3.11
CA VAL A 369 1.49 0.83 -3.00
C VAL A 369 0.85 0.50 -1.63
N PRO A 370 0.56 1.50 -0.78
CA PRO A 370 -0.06 1.27 0.52
C PRO A 370 -1.34 0.42 0.39
N ASN A 371 -1.45 -0.65 1.18
CA ASN A 371 -2.54 -1.63 1.18
C ASN A 371 -2.66 -2.56 -0.05
N VAL A 372 -1.64 -2.63 -0.90
CA VAL A 372 -1.56 -3.58 -2.03
C VAL A 372 -0.33 -4.46 -1.85
N TYR A 373 -0.54 -5.74 -1.53
CA TYR A 373 0.52 -6.77 -1.57
C TYR A 373 0.69 -7.25 -3.03
N GLU A 374 1.17 -6.39 -3.92
CA GLU A 374 1.56 -6.80 -5.27
C GLU A 374 3.08 -6.66 -5.37
N GLY A 375 3.75 -7.78 -5.62
CA GLY A 375 5.21 -7.86 -5.60
C GLY A 375 5.67 -9.27 -5.93
N GLY A 376 5.44 -9.72 -7.17
CA GLY A 376 5.80 -11.06 -7.61
C GLY A 376 7.33 -11.31 -7.69
N PHE A 377 8.16 -10.27 -7.53
CA PHE A 377 9.61 -10.41 -7.52
C PHE A 377 10.20 -10.85 -6.18
N LYS A 378 9.47 -10.72 -5.07
CA LYS A 378 9.90 -11.20 -3.75
C LYS A 378 9.36 -12.60 -3.52
N THR A 379 10.22 -13.54 -3.15
CA THR A 379 9.78 -14.84 -2.62
C THR A 379 9.35 -14.67 -1.17
N TRP A 380 8.12 -15.08 -0.86
CA TRP A 380 7.55 -14.97 0.48
C TRP A 380 7.75 -16.25 1.31
N GLU A 381 7.68 -16.12 2.63
CA GLU A 381 8.00 -17.20 3.59
C GLU A 381 7.12 -18.44 3.38
N CYS A 382 5.83 -18.26 3.09
CA CYS A 382 4.91 -19.39 2.86
C CYS A 382 5.32 -20.23 1.65
N SER A 383 6.08 -19.68 0.69
CA SER A 383 6.56 -20.43 -0.47
C SER A 383 7.61 -21.47 -0.04
N TYR A 384 8.45 -21.15 0.95
CA TYR A 384 9.40 -22.11 1.53
C TYR A 384 8.66 -23.16 2.36
N ASP A 385 7.71 -22.74 3.20
CA ASP A 385 6.90 -23.68 3.99
C ASP A 385 6.17 -24.69 3.10
N LEU A 386 5.65 -24.22 1.95
CA LEU A 386 4.97 -25.06 0.97
C LEU A 386 5.93 -26.04 0.30
N VAL A 387 7.14 -25.62 -0.08
CA VAL A 387 8.16 -26.53 -0.61
C VAL A 387 8.49 -27.64 0.41
N ASP A 388 8.76 -27.28 1.66
CA ASP A 388 9.08 -28.23 2.72
C ASP A 388 7.94 -29.22 2.97
N TYR A 389 6.69 -28.78 2.80
CA TYR A 389 5.53 -29.65 2.91
C TYR A 389 5.41 -30.58 1.71
N LEU A 390 5.50 -30.05 0.49
CA LEU A 390 5.41 -30.83 -0.73
C LEU A 390 6.47 -31.92 -0.79
N GLN A 391 7.71 -31.62 -0.38
CA GLN A 391 8.77 -32.63 -0.28
C GLN A 391 8.41 -33.78 0.67
N SER A 392 7.75 -33.47 1.80
CA SER A 392 7.33 -34.48 2.77
C SER A 392 6.16 -35.37 2.31
N ILE A 393 5.43 -34.95 1.27
CA ILE A 393 4.30 -35.69 0.72
C ILE A 393 4.50 -36.10 -0.74
N ASN A 394 5.71 -35.97 -1.27
CA ASN A 394 5.98 -36.16 -2.70
C ASN A 394 5.50 -37.53 -3.22
N ASP A 395 5.66 -38.57 -2.40
CA ASP A 395 5.19 -39.92 -2.73
C ASP A 395 3.67 -40.01 -2.91
N ASN A 396 2.90 -39.21 -2.18
CA ASN A 396 1.44 -39.12 -2.29
C ASN A 396 0.98 -38.31 -3.52
N LEU A 397 1.89 -37.64 -4.21
CA LEU A 397 1.62 -36.84 -5.41
C LEU A 397 1.97 -37.57 -6.71
N ARG A 398 2.57 -38.77 -6.66
CA ARG A 398 3.08 -39.49 -7.84
C ARG A 398 2.04 -39.75 -8.94
N ASP A 399 0.77 -39.95 -8.56
CA ASP A 399 -0.34 -40.15 -9.51
C ASP A 399 -0.93 -38.83 -10.05
N ARG A 400 -0.40 -37.68 -9.62
CA ARG A 400 -0.90 -36.34 -9.92
C ARG A 400 0.12 -35.61 -10.79
N LYS A 401 -0.05 -35.65 -12.11
CA LYS A 401 0.98 -35.18 -13.06
C LYS A 401 0.86 -33.73 -13.47
N THR A 402 -0.34 -33.16 -13.39
CA THR A 402 -0.62 -31.79 -13.87
C THR A 402 -0.78 -30.83 -12.70
N VAL A 403 0.11 -29.85 -12.62
CA VAL A 403 0.19 -28.87 -11.53
C VAL A 403 0.06 -27.46 -12.10
N ILE A 404 -0.62 -26.57 -11.39
CA ILE A 404 -0.51 -25.12 -11.63
C ILE A 404 -0.16 -24.40 -10.33
N GLU A 405 0.78 -23.47 -10.39
CA GLU A 405 1.07 -22.52 -9.33
C GLU A 405 0.44 -21.16 -9.63
N LEU A 406 -0.53 -20.74 -8.81
CA LEU A 406 -1.25 -19.48 -8.94
C LEU A 406 -0.65 -18.41 -8.02
N GLY A 407 -0.40 -17.22 -8.56
CA GLY A 407 0.34 -16.16 -7.88
C GLY A 407 1.77 -16.62 -7.60
N CYS A 408 2.47 -17.12 -8.62
CA CYS A 408 3.70 -17.86 -8.45
C CYS A 408 4.86 -17.00 -7.95
N GLY A 409 4.86 -15.68 -8.22
CA GLY A 409 6.02 -14.84 -7.96
C GLY A 409 7.26 -15.44 -8.61
N SER A 410 8.25 -15.84 -7.79
CA SER A 410 9.46 -16.54 -8.24
C SER A 410 9.26 -18.00 -8.71
N GLY A 411 8.05 -18.56 -8.61
CA GLY A 411 7.72 -19.93 -9.02
C GLY A 411 8.39 -21.03 -8.19
N LEU A 412 8.75 -20.75 -6.94
CA LEU A 412 9.59 -21.65 -6.14
C LEU A 412 8.91 -23.01 -5.83
N PRO A 413 7.68 -23.06 -5.26
CA PRO A 413 6.94 -24.31 -5.05
C PRO A 413 6.79 -25.19 -6.29
N GLY A 414 6.36 -24.59 -7.40
CA GLY A 414 6.18 -25.30 -8.66
C GLY A 414 7.51 -25.81 -9.23
N THR A 415 8.56 -25.00 -9.17
CA THR A 415 9.91 -25.41 -9.61
C THR A 415 10.44 -26.58 -8.78
N ALA A 416 10.17 -26.60 -7.47
CA ALA A 416 10.59 -27.70 -6.60
C ALA A 416 9.98 -29.04 -7.01
N LEU A 417 8.70 -29.07 -7.42
CA LEU A 417 8.07 -30.26 -7.99
C LEU A 417 8.62 -30.57 -9.39
N ASN A 418 8.74 -29.56 -10.25
CA ASN A 418 9.21 -29.74 -11.63
C ASN A 418 10.62 -30.39 -11.71
N LYS A 419 11.48 -30.16 -10.72
CA LYS A 419 12.83 -30.76 -10.66
C LYS A 419 12.85 -32.29 -10.67
N SER A 420 11.79 -32.97 -10.25
CA SER A 420 11.72 -34.43 -10.34
C SER A 420 11.54 -34.92 -11.78
N GLY A 421 11.05 -34.06 -12.68
CA GLY A 421 10.68 -34.41 -14.06
C GLY A 421 9.37 -35.21 -14.18
N GLU A 422 8.69 -35.49 -13.06
CA GLU A 422 7.44 -36.26 -13.03
C GLU A 422 6.18 -35.40 -13.18
N PHE A 423 6.31 -34.09 -12.90
CA PHE A 423 5.22 -33.13 -12.89
C PHE A 423 5.34 -32.16 -14.08
N GLN A 424 4.24 -31.96 -14.81
CA GLN A 424 4.07 -30.80 -15.70
C GLN A 424 3.53 -29.65 -14.85
N VAL A 425 4.28 -28.55 -14.77
CA VAL A 425 3.94 -27.43 -13.87
C VAL A 425 3.71 -26.16 -14.67
N ASP A 426 2.48 -25.66 -14.63
CA ASP A 426 2.15 -24.36 -15.20
C ASP A 426 2.28 -23.27 -14.12
N PHE A 427 2.65 -22.07 -14.53
CA PHE A 427 2.89 -20.93 -13.64
C PHE A 427 2.01 -19.76 -14.04
N GLN A 428 1.43 -19.09 -13.04
CA GLN A 428 0.63 -17.90 -13.26
C GLN A 428 0.96 -16.80 -12.26
N ASP A 429 1.10 -15.56 -12.75
CA ASP A 429 1.18 -14.34 -11.94
C ASP A 429 0.30 -13.25 -12.55
N PHE A 430 0.02 -12.19 -11.81
CA PHE A 430 -0.67 -11.03 -12.35
C PHE A 430 0.22 -10.25 -13.32
N ASN A 431 1.51 -10.14 -13.01
CA ASN A 431 2.45 -9.28 -13.75
C ASN A 431 3.17 -10.07 -14.86
N ARG A 432 3.17 -9.53 -16.07
CA ARG A 432 3.87 -10.13 -17.22
C ARG A 432 5.36 -10.27 -16.96
N GLU A 433 5.97 -9.23 -16.38
CA GLU A 433 7.41 -9.18 -16.13
C GLU A 433 7.87 -10.25 -15.14
N VAL A 434 7.05 -10.56 -14.13
CA VAL A 434 7.32 -11.64 -13.16
C VAL A 434 7.33 -12.99 -13.86
N ILE A 435 6.38 -13.20 -14.75
CA ILE A 435 6.26 -14.42 -15.57
C ILE A 435 7.43 -14.55 -16.54
N GLU A 436 7.81 -13.49 -17.24
CA GLU A 436 8.96 -13.51 -18.14
C GLU A 436 10.25 -13.89 -17.41
N GLN A 437 10.47 -13.35 -16.21
CA GLN A 437 11.67 -13.64 -15.43
C GLN A 437 11.68 -15.08 -14.89
N THR A 438 10.56 -15.52 -14.32
CA THR A 438 10.42 -16.90 -13.84
C THR A 438 10.62 -17.88 -14.99
N GLY A 439 10.06 -17.57 -16.17
CA GLY A 439 10.25 -18.35 -17.37
C GLY A 439 11.71 -18.39 -17.84
N LYS A 440 12.44 -17.27 -17.80
CA LYS A 440 13.88 -17.23 -18.12
C LYS A 440 14.71 -18.08 -17.16
N GLN A 441 14.39 -18.05 -15.86
CA GLN A 441 15.05 -18.89 -14.87
C GLN A 441 14.80 -20.38 -15.15
N LEU A 442 13.55 -20.74 -15.46
CA LEU A 442 13.13 -22.11 -15.78
C LEU A 442 13.71 -22.60 -17.12
N LYS A 443 13.96 -21.71 -18.07
CA LYS A 443 14.57 -22.03 -19.37
C LYS A 443 15.95 -22.68 -19.25
N LYS A 444 16.64 -22.48 -18.12
CA LYS A 444 17.93 -23.14 -17.82
C LYS A 444 17.78 -24.66 -17.66
N ASP A 445 16.57 -25.15 -17.41
CA ASP A 445 16.24 -26.57 -17.31
C ASP A 445 15.32 -26.99 -18.45
N LYS A 446 15.83 -27.82 -19.38
CA LYS A 446 15.08 -28.31 -20.55
C LYS A 446 13.78 -29.05 -20.18
N ARG A 447 13.68 -29.59 -18.96
CA ARG A 447 12.46 -30.25 -18.48
C ARG A 447 11.29 -29.27 -18.34
N SER A 448 11.59 -27.99 -18.18
CA SER A 448 10.59 -26.94 -18.03
C SER A 448 9.96 -26.49 -19.34
N TYR A 449 10.41 -26.95 -20.50
CA TYR A 449 9.96 -26.40 -21.80
C TYR A 449 8.46 -26.64 -22.07
N ASN A 450 7.90 -27.68 -21.46
CA ASN A 450 6.47 -28.00 -21.53
C ASN A 450 5.60 -27.20 -20.54
N ASN A 451 6.21 -26.36 -19.71
CA ASN A 451 5.50 -25.55 -18.71
C ASN A 451 4.87 -24.34 -19.38
N ARG A 452 3.62 -24.07 -19.02
CA ARG A 452 2.87 -22.93 -19.52
C ARG A 452 2.95 -21.76 -18.54
N MET A 453 3.38 -20.59 -19.02
CA MET A 453 3.46 -19.35 -18.25
C MET A 453 2.32 -18.38 -18.59
N PHE A 454 1.42 -18.10 -17.65
CA PHE A 454 0.25 -17.22 -17.83
C PHE A 454 0.41 -15.92 -17.05
N PHE A 455 0.04 -14.78 -17.63
CA PHE A 455 0.04 -13.49 -16.93
C PHE A 455 -1.32 -12.78 -17.00
N GLY A 456 -1.70 -12.09 -15.91
CA GLY A 456 -2.89 -11.24 -15.78
C GLY A 456 -3.89 -11.76 -14.72
N ASP A 457 -5.10 -11.18 -14.69
CA ASP A 457 -6.08 -11.39 -13.62
C ASP A 457 -6.63 -12.83 -13.58
N TRP A 458 -6.87 -13.36 -12.37
CA TRP A 458 -7.45 -14.70 -12.19
C TRP A 458 -8.83 -14.86 -12.84
N GLY A 459 -9.60 -13.78 -12.97
CA GLY A 459 -10.91 -13.80 -13.63
C GLY A 459 -10.83 -14.14 -15.11
N ASP A 460 -9.78 -13.68 -15.79
CA ASP A 460 -9.57 -13.93 -17.22
C ASP A 460 -9.00 -15.32 -17.49
N LEU A 461 -8.22 -15.85 -16.54
CA LEU A 461 -7.58 -17.17 -16.64
C LEU A 461 -8.59 -18.33 -16.79
N VAL A 462 -9.80 -18.17 -16.23
CA VAL A 462 -10.90 -19.13 -16.36
C VAL A 462 -11.27 -19.39 -17.83
N ASN A 463 -11.07 -18.40 -18.71
CA ASN A 463 -11.46 -18.51 -20.12
C ASN A 463 -10.42 -19.26 -20.98
N ILE A 464 -9.19 -19.42 -20.49
CA ILE A 464 -8.10 -20.07 -21.25
C ILE A 464 -7.78 -21.46 -20.71
N ILE A 465 -7.77 -21.61 -19.39
CA ILE A 465 -7.45 -22.90 -18.79
C ILE A 465 -8.59 -23.88 -19.09
N PRO A 466 -8.28 -25.11 -19.57
CA PRO A 466 -9.30 -26.12 -19.74
C PRO A 466 -9.96 -26.46 -18.39
N ALA A 467 -11.28 -26.63 -18.40
CA ALA A 467 -12.00 -27.05 -17.21
C ALA A 467 -11.48 -28.43 -16.73
N HIS A 468 -11.34 -28.59 -15.41
CA HIS A 468 -10.94 -29.83 -14.77
C HIS A 468 -9.62 -30.40 -15.30
N TYR A 469 -8.61 -29.55 -15.47
CA TYR A 469 -7.33 -29.94 -16.05
C TYR A 469 -6.30 -30.37 -15.01
N TYR A 470 -6.18 -29.66 -13.89
CA TYR A 470 -5.07 -29.88 -12.95
C TYR A 470 -5.39 -30.87 -11.85
N ASP A 471 -4.43 -31.75 -11.56
CA ASP A 471 -4.46 -32.68 -10.43
C ASP A 471 -4.09 -31.97 -9.12
N VAL A 472 -3.23 -30.96 -9.19
CA VAL A 472 -2.78 -30.14 -8.06
C VAL A 472 -2.83 -28.66 -8.42
N ILE A 473 -3.41 -27.85 -7.54
CA ILE A 473 -3.25 -26.38 -7.57
C ILE A 473 -2.40 -25.98 -6.37
N LEU A 474 -1.30 -25.28 -6.62
CA LEU A 474 -0.44 -24.68 -5.61
C LEU A 474 -0.70 -23.19 -5.54
N THR A 475 -0.70 -22.63 -4.35
CA THR A 475 -0.72 -21.18 -4.18
C THR A 475 -0.14 -20.78 -2.83
N SER A 476 0.60 -19.68 -2.80
CA SER A 476 1.31 -19.20 -1.62
C SER A 476 1.07 -17.70 -1.46
N GLU A 477 0.61 -17.28 -0.29
CA GLU A 477 0.31 -15.87 0.04
C GLU A 477 -0.63 -15.15 -0.94
N THR A 478 -1.68 -15.82 -1.42
CA THR A 478 -2.64 -15.25 -2.39
C THR A 478 -3.98 -14.83 -1.78
N ILE A 479 -4.17 -15.05 -0.47
CA ILE A 479 -5.44 -14.77 0.24
C ILE A 479 -5.38 -13.56 1.19
N TYR A 480 -4.38 -12.70 1.04
CA TYR A 480 -4.26 -11.47 1.82
C TYR A 480 -5.39 -10.46 1.54
N ASN A 481 -6.00 -10.49 0.34
CA ASN A 481 -7.08 -9.59 -0.06
C ASN A 481 -8.40 -10.33 -0.28
N THR A 482 -9.38 -10.09 0.60
CA THR A 482 -10.72 -10.68 0.55
C THR A 482 -11.51 -10.33 -0.71
N GLY A 483 -11.22 -9.18 -1.34
CA GLY A 483 -11.84 -8.75 -2.60
C GLY A 483 -11.59 -9.73 -3.76
N ASN A 484 -10.49 -10.48 -3.70
CA ASN A 484 -10.11 -11.43 -4.76
C ASN A 484 -10.59 -12.87 -4.51
N TYR A 485 -11.19 -13.17 -3.34
CA TYR A 485 -11.62 -14.53 -2.99
C TYR A 485 -12.58 -15.12 -4.01
N THR A 486 -13.54 -14.32 -4.48
CA THR A 486 -14.52 -14.79 -5.48
C THR A 486 -13.85 -15.20 -6.80
N LYS A 487 -12.85 -14.44 -7.25
CA LYS A 487 -12.12 -14.75 -8.50
C LYS A 487 -11.28 -16.01 -8.33
N LEU A 488 -10.51 -16.09 -7.24
CA LEU A 488 -9.63 -17.21 -6.94
C LEU A 488 -10.42 -18.53 -6.78
N VAL A 489 -11.53 -18.51 -6.05
CA VAL A 489 -12.35 -19.72 -5.81
C VAL A 489 -13.10 -20.16 -7.08
N LYS A 490 -13.53 -19.22 -7.93
CA LYS A 490 -14.08 -19.56 -9.26
C LYS A 490 -13.04 -20.27 -10.12
N LEU A 491 -11.80 -19.78 -10.11
CA LEU A 491 -10.69 -20.39 -10.83
C LEU A 491 -10.35 -21.78 -10.27
N PHE A 492 -10.30 -21.94 -8.94
CA PHE A 492 -10.15 -23.24 -8.30
C PHE A 492 -11.23 -24.22 -8.77
N ASN A 493 -12.50 -23.80 -8.76
CA ASN A 493 -13.62 -24.64 -9.16
C ASN A 493 -13.64 -24.98 -10.64
N HIS A 494 -13.11 -24.10 -11.49
CA HIS A 494 -13.00 -24.37 -12.93
C HIS A 494 -11.83 -25.30 -13.24
N ALA A 495 -10.64 -25.00 -12.70
CA ALA A 495 -9.39 -25.62 -13.11
C ALA A 495 -9.11 -26.98 -12.44
N LEU A 496 -9.61 -27.21 -11.22
CA LEU A 496 -9.32 -28.42 -10.45
C LEU A 496 -10.11 -29.63 -10.97
N LYS A 497 -9.44 -30.78 -11.16
CA LYS A 497 -10.09 -32.07 -11.41
C LYS A 497 -11.03 -32.50 -10.28
N SER A 498 -11.89 -33.49 -10.56
CA SER A 498 -12.83 -34.04 -9.57
C SER A 498 -12.11 -34.65 -8.35
N ASN A 499 -11.00 -35.36 -8.58
CA ASN A 499 -10.11 -35.94 -7.56
C ASN A 499 -8.88 -35.06 -7.25
N GLY A 500 -8.88 -33.82 -7.74
CA GLY A 500 -7.77 -32.88 -7.57
C GLY A 500 -7.63 -32.39 -6.12
N VAL A 501 -6.47 -31.83 -5.80
CA VAL A 501 -6.17 -31.23 -4.50
C VAL A 501 -5.59 -29.83 -4.66
N ILE A 502 -5.92 -28.92 -3.74
CA ILE A 502 -5.33 -27.59 -3.65
C ILE A 502 -4.47 -27.53 -2.41
N TYR A 503 -3.23 -27.05 -2.52
CA TYR A 503 -2.40 -26.69 -1.38
C TYR A 503 -2.18 -25.18 -1.36
N LEU A 504 -2.67 -24.56 -0.29
CA LEU A 504 -2.61 -23.13 -0.06
C LEU A 504 -1.80 -22.87 1.20
N ALA A 505 -0.65 -22.21 1.06
CA ALA A 505 0.15 -21.76 2.19
C ALA A 505 -0.08 -20.27 2.44
N ALA A 506 -0.47 -19.90 3.64
CA ALA A 506 -0.76 -18.50 3.98
C ALA A 506 -0.55 -18.19 5.46
N LYS A 507 -0.37 -16.91 5.76
CA LYS A 507 -0.41 -16.40 7.12
C LYS A 507 -1.84 -16.52 7.66
N VAL A 508 -1.97 -16.90 8.94
CA VAL A 508 -3.27 -17.00 9.60
C VAL A 508 -3.98 -15.64 9.62
N TYR A 509 -3.20 -14.56 9.64
CA TYR A 509 -3.68 -13.20 9.57
C TYR A 509 -2.68 -12.30 8.81
N TYR A 510 -3.19 -11.42 7.94
CA TYR A 510 -2.41 -10.36 7.31
C TYR A 510 -2.78 -9.01 7.94
N PHE A 511 -1.78 -8.24 8.35
CA PHE A 511 -2.01 -6.89 8.91
C PHE A 511 -2.26 -5.89 7.76
N GLY A 512 -3.19 -4.97 7.94
CA GLY A 512 -3.54 -3.87 7.02
C GLY A 512 -4.48 -4.26 5.89
N VAL A 513 -4.65 -5.55 5.64
CA VAL A 513 -5.52 -6.11 4.59
C VAL A 513 -6.38 -7.20 5.22
N GLN A 514 -7.70 -7.17 5.01
CA GLN A 514 -8.68 -7.96 5.78
C GLN A 514 -8.66 -9.49 5.51
N GLY A 515 -7.57 -10.04 4.96
CA GLY A 515 -7.44 -11.45 4.60
C GLY A 515 -6.65 -12.30 5.59
N GLY A 516 -6.74 -13.60 5.43
CA GLY A 516 -6.08 -14.60 6.28
C GLY A 516 -6.74 -15.95 6.16
N VAL A 517 -6.09 -16.98 6.70
CA VAL A 517 -6.55 -18.38 6.64
C VAL A 517 -7.99 -18.52 7.15
N ARG A 518 -8.31 -17.90 8.30
CA ARG A 518 -9.65 -18.06 8.91
C ARG A 518 -10.76 -17.42 8.10
N GLN A 519 -10.54 -16.19 7.61
CA GLN A 519 -11.49 -15.48 6.75
C GLN A 519 -11.72 -16.25 5.44
N PHE A 520 -10.67 -16.85 4.89
CA PHE A 520 -10.76 -17.66 3.69
C PHE A 520 -11.53 -18.97 3.93
N GLU A 521 -11.27 -19.68 5.03
CA GLU A 521 -12.04 -20.88 5.42
C GLU A 521 -13.54 -20.57 5.60
N GLU A 522 -13.89 -19.47 6.28
CA GLU A 522 -15.28 -19.02 6.41
C GLU A 522 -15.93 -18.70 5.06
N PHE A 523 -15.19 -18.08 4.14
CA PHE A 523 -15.65 -17.81 2.79
C PHE A 523 -15.91 -19.11 2.03
N ILE A 524 -14.97 -20.06 2.06
CA ILE A 524 -15.10 -21.37 1.41
C ILE A 524 -16.28 -22.15 1.96
N ALA A 525 -16.44 -22.20 3.29
CA ALA A 525 -17.55 -22.89 3.94
C ALA A 525 -18.92 -22.36 3.47
N LYS A 526 -19.05 -21.04 3.23
CA LYS A 526 -20.27 -20.43 2.66
C LYS A 526 -20.51 -20.82 1.21
N THR A 527 -19.46 -21.07 0.42
CA THR A 527 -19.62 -21.51 -0.97
C THR A 527 -20.10 -22.96 -1.08
N GLY A 528 -19.74 -23.81 -0.12
CA GLY A 528 -20.02 -25.25 -0.14
C GLY A 528 -19.24 -26.04 -1.21
N LEU A 529 -18.39 -25.39 -2.02
CA LEU A 529 -17.70 -26.03 -3.15
C LEU A 529 -16.52 -26.93 -2.74
N PHE A 530 -15.86 -26.58 -1.63
CA PHE A 530 -14.66 -27.25 -1.18
C PHE A 530 -14.73 -27.56 0.32
N LYS A 531 -14.12 -28.69 0.70
CA LYS A 531 -13.76 -29.03 2.07
C LYS A 531 -12.32 -28.56 2.32
N THR A 532 -12.07 -27.91 3.45
CA THR A 532 -10.73 -27.45 3.85
C THR A 532 -10.20 -28.26 5.03
N ARG A 533 -8.88 -28.48 5.07
CA ARG A 533 -8.18 -29.12 6.18
C ARG A 533 -6.81 -28.49 6.36
N VAL A 534 -6.49 -28.06 7.57
CA VAL A 534 -5.13 -27.63 7.91
C VAL A 534 -4.23 -28.88 7.96
N VAL A 535 -3.23 -28.95 7.08
CA VAL A 535 -2.29 -30.08 6.98
C VAL A 535 -0.92 -29.79 7.57
N ARG A 536 -0.55 -28.51 7.68
CA ARG A 536 0.64 -28.09 8.41
C ARG A 536 0.38 -26.76 9.12
N VAL A 537 0.88 -26.69 10.35
CA VAL A 537 0.97 -25.46 11.13
C VAL A 537 2.45 -25.14 11.28
N ILE A 538 2.84 -23.93 10.91
CA ILE A 538 4.18 -23.42 11.10
C ILE A 538 4.12 -22.40 12.24
N ASP A 539 4.78 -22.75 13.34
CA ASP A 539 4.90 -21.87 14.49
C ASP A 539 5.99 -20.84 14.20
N ALA A 540 5.53 -19.72 13.67
CA ALA A 540 6.32 -18.53 13.45
C ALA A 540 5.65 -17.38 14.17
N ASN A 541 6.46 -16.39 14.49
CA ASN A 541 6.12 -14.99 14.63
C ASN A 541 4.67 -14.57 14.24
N VAL A 542 4.30 -14.64 12.96
CA VAL A 542 2.89 -14.78 12.56
C VAL A 542 2.66 -16.22 12.18
N LYS A 543 1.75 -16.90 12.87
CA LYS A 543 1.41 -18.29 12.58
C LYS A 543 1.05 -18.45 11.10
N ARG A 544 1.64 -19.44 10.45
CA ARG A 544 1.36 -19.76 9.05
C ARG A 544 0.77 -21.16 8.97
N GLU A 545 -0.18 -21.36 8.07
CA GLU A 545 -0.86 -22.64 7.91
C GLU A 545 -0.88 -23.03 6.45
N ILE A 546 -0.76 -24.33 6.19
CA ILE A 546 -0.97 -24.93 4.89
C ILE A 546 -2.34 -25.60 4.93
N LEU A 547 -3.23 -25.12 4.08
CA LEU A 547 -4.53 -25.71 3.84
C LEU A 547 -4.44 -26.69 2.68
N GLU A 548 -4.99 -27.87 2.89
CA GLU A 548 -5.39 -28.78 1.83
C GLU A 548 -6.89 -28.56 1.55
N MET A 549 -7.25 -28.41 0.28
CA MET A 549 -8.65 -28.31 -0.13
C MET A 549 -8.98 -29.35 -1.20
N THR A 550 -10.12 -29.99 -1.03
CA THR A 550 -10.67 -30.96 -2.00
C THR A 550 -12.13 -30.61 -2.27
N ARG A 551 -12.68 -31.05 -3.40
CA ARG A 551 -14.09 -30.80 -3.73
C ARG A 551 -15.02 -31.42 -2.68
N SER A 552 -16.09 -30.71 -2.34
CA SER A 552 -17.17 -31.30 -1.55
C SER A 552 -17.83 -32.43 -2.34
N GLU A 553 -18.06 -33.57 -1.69
CA GLU A 553 -18.92 -34.62 -2.24
C GLU A 553 -20.36 -34.09 -2.22
N HIS A 554 -21.04 -34.14 -3.37
CA HIS A 554 -22.46 -33.81 -3.49
C HIS A 554 -23.35 -34.96 -3.03
#